data_AF-A0A7D6DNX5-F1
#
_entry.id   AF-A0A7D6DNX5-F1
#
_cell.length_a   1.000
_cell.length_b   1.000
_cell.length_c   1.000
_cell.angle_alpha   90.00
_cell.angle_beta   90.00
_cell.angle_gamma   90.00
#
_symmetry.space_group_name_H-M   'P 1'
#
loop_
_entity.id
_entity.type
_entity.pdbx_description
1 polymer ?
#
loop_
_entity_poly.entity_id
_entity_poly.type
_entity_poly.pdbx_seq_one_letter_code
_entity_poly.pdbx_strand_id
1 'polypeptide(L)'
;MVYKIGYYFSQILFSLLIPLVWIGYGLSFSTKHHQLLAIFSQWLPSGYQPNFSWMAFLFALTITLIWLFKKCFLADRPALKAAQIWCLGLTVIWVLVFTLFIGWIDYAKGYHNVFADLKQHIASEFLPTDCMVSHEVGESEAPMLYYYTGILHQSQYHYETPPNCRWLLDLSKEVREPPPGMEIFWIGHRPDETKENLVLYKKIDR
;
A
#
# COMPACT_ATOMS: atom_id res chain seq x y z
N MET A 1 21.33 27.17 -25.23
CA MET A 1 19.87 27.07 -25.51
C MET A 1 19.21 25.99 -24.66
N VAL A 2 19.74 24.76 -24.70
CA VAL A 2 19.23 23.57 -23.97
C VAL A 2 18.99 23.81 -22.46
N TYR A 3 19.95 24.38 -21.73
CA TYR A 3 19.83 24.60 -20.28
C TYR A 3 18.69 25.54 -19.88
N LYS A 4 18.41 26.56 -20.71
CA LYS A 4 17.29 27.49 -20.45
C LYS A 4 15.95 26.78 -20.62
N ILE A 5 15.82 25.96 -21.67
CA ILE A 5 14.62 25.16 -21.94
C ILE A 5 14.38 24.19 -20.78
N GLY A 6 15.40 23.44 -20.36
CA GLY A 6 15.31 22.51 -19.23
C GLY A 6 14.88 23.18 -17.93
N TYR A 7 15.43 24.37 -17.63
CA TYR A 7 15.03 25.13 -16.45
C TYR A 7 13.55 25.54 -16.48
N TYR A 8 13.08 26.17 -17.55
CA TYR A 8 11.68 26.62 -17.65
C TYR A 8 10.70 25.46 -17.70
N PHE A 9 11.04 24.37 -18.41
CA PHE A 9 10.23 23.17 -18.45
C PHE A 9 10.04 22.58 -17.04
N SER A 10 11.14 22.35 -16.31
CA SER A 10 11.11 21.85 -14.93
C SER A 10 10.28 22.77 -14.03
N GLN A 11 10.54 24.08 -14.12
CA GLN A 11 9.84 25.09 -13.34
C GLN A 11 8.31 25.02 -13.54
N ILE A 12 7.86 24.96 -14.80
CA ILE A 12 6.43 24.91 -15.14
C ILE A 12 5.84 23.58 -14.69
N LEU A 13 6.48 22.45 -15.05
CA LEU A 13 6.01 21.11 -14.72
C LEU A 13 5.77 20.94 -13.22
N PHE A 14 6.79 21.19 -12.39
CA PHE A 14 6.67 20.97 -10.95
C PHE A 14 5.81 22.03 -10.26
N SER A 15 5.75 23.26 -10.77
CA SER A 15 4.81 24.27 -10.24
C SER A 15 3.35 23.96 -10.59
N LEU A 16 3.08 23.12 -11.58
CA LEU A 16 1.75 22.56 -11.86
C LEU A 16 1.49 21.29 -11.04
N LEU A 17 2.48 20.40 -10.89
CA LEU A 17 2.31 19.15 -10.15
C LEU A 17 2.11 19.35 -8.64
N ILE A 18 2.82 20.29 -8.01
CA ILE A 18 2.69 20.55 -6.56
C ILE A 18 1.25 20.91 -6.14
N PRO A 19 0.57 21.89 -6.78
CA PRO A 19 -0.82 22.18 -6.43
C PRO A 19 -1.76 21.01 -6.77
N LEU A 20 -1.47 20.22 -7.80
CA LEU A 20 -2.27 19.00 -8.08
C LEU A 20 -2.18 17.98 -6.94
N VAL A 21 -1.01 17.79 -6.33
CA VAL A 21 -0.85 16.93 -5.15
C VAL A 21 -1.67 17.47 -3.97
N TRP A 22 -1.64 18.78 -3.72
CA TRP A 22 -2.46 19.41 -2.67
C TRP A 22 -3.96 19.30 -2.95
N ILE A 23 -4.40 19.48 -4.20
CA ILE A 23 -5.80 19.30 -4.61
C ILE A 23 -6.21 17.84 -4.39
N GLY A 24 -5.39 16.87 -4.80
CA GLY A 24 -5.66 15.45 -4.55
C GLY A 24 -5.80 15.13 -3.06
N TYR A 25 -4.93 15.71 -2.23
CA TYR A 25 -4.99 15.54 -0.77
C TYR A 25 -6.28 16.14 -0.20
N GLY A 26 -6.67 17.35 -0.62
CA GLY A 26 -7.93 17.97 -0.21
C GLY A 26 -9.16 17.18 -0.66
N LEU A 27 -9.15 16.65 -1.89
CA LEU A 27 -10.22 15.81 -2.41
C LEU A 27 -10.34 14.49 -1.67
N SER A 28 -9.25 13.95 -1.10
CA SER A 28 -9.29 12.69 -0.32
C SER A 28 -10.25 12.76 0.88
N PHE A 29 -10.45 13.95 1.46
CA PHE A 29 -11.40 14.17 2.57
C PHE A 29 -12.86 14.31 2.10
N SER A 30 -13.11 14.45 0.80
CA SER A 30 -14.44 14.72 0.25
C SER A 30 -15.05 13.46 -0.36
N THR A 31 -15.97 12.84 0.37
CA THR A 31 -16.70 11.64 -0.06
C THR A 31 -17.53 11.84 -1.34
N LYS A 32 -17.86 13.10 -1.69
CA LYS A 32 -18.67 13.44 -2.87
C LYS A 32 -17.88 13.51 -4.18
N HIS A 33 -16.55 13.60 -4.12
CA HIS A 33 -15.71 13.87 -5.30
C HIS A 33 -14.85 12.67 -5.74
N HIS A 34 -15.14 11.47 -5.22
CA HIS A 34 -14.45 10.23 -5.61
C HIS A 34 -14.53 9.91 -7.11
N GLN A 35 -15.46 10.51 -7.86
CA GLN A 35 -15.54 10.36 -9.32
C GLN A 35 -14.34 10.96 -10.07
N LEU A 36 -13.76 12.07 -9.59
CA LEU A 36 -12.56 12.66 -10.19
C LEU A 36 -11.31 11.80 -9.90
N LEU A 37 -11.34 11.08 -8.78
CA LEU A 37 -10.32 10.12 -8.38
C LEU A 37 -10.60 8.71 -8.90
N ALA A 38 -11.71 8.49 -9.63
CA ALA A 38 -12.10 7.17 -10.13
C ALA A 38 -11.10 6.63 -11.17
N ILE A 39 -10.42 7.52 -11.90
CA ILE A 39 -9.29 7.14 -12.77
C ILE A 39 -8.20 6.45 -11.94
N PHE A 40 -8.02 6.88 -10.70
CA PHE A 40 -7.05 6.32 -9.78
C PHE A 40 -7.60 5.22 -8.87
N SER A 41 -8.87 4.82 -9.02
CA SER A 41 -9.53 3.87 -8.12
C SER A 41 -8.87 2.49 -8.08
N GLN A 42 -8.21 2.09 -9.18
CA GLN A 42 -7.43 0.85 -9.25
C GLN A 42 -6.16 0.88 -8.38
N TRP A 43 -5.62 2.07 -8.07
CA TRP A 43 -4.41 2.21 -7.25
C TRP A 43 -4.70 2.79 -5.85
N LEU A 44 -5.83 3.48 -5.69
CA LEU A 44 -6.23 4.20 -4.48
C LEU A 44 -7.70 3.87 -4.18
N PRO A 45 -7.97 2.80 -3.42
CA PRO A 45 -9.32 2.35 -3.11
C PRO A 45 -10.10 3.42 -2.33
N SER A 46 -11.39 3.58 -2.63
CA SER A 46 -12.26 4.61 -2.04
C SER A 46 -12.65 4.36 -0.57
N GLY A 47 -12.34 3.18 -0.03
CA GLY A 47 -12.63 2.84 1.36
C GLY A 47 -11.71 3.50 2.40
N TYR A 48 -10.62 4.15 1.96
CA TYR A 48 -9.69 4.79 2.87
C TYR A 48 -10.29 6.05 3.51
N GLN A 49 -10.23 6.12 4.84
CA GLN A 49 -10.59 7.31 5.62
C GLN A 49 -9.31 8.06 6.00
N PRO A 50 -9.01 9.22 5.38
CA PRO A 50 -7.80 9.95 5.68
C PRO A 50 -7.82 10.51 7.11
N ASN A 51 -6.82 10.14 7.90
CA ASN A 51 -6.58 10.73 9.21
C ASN A 51 -5.75 12.01 9.04
N PHE A 52 -6.33 13.17 9.36
CA PHE A 52 -5.62 14.43 9.26
C PHE A 52 -4.55 14.54 10.36
N SER A 53 -3.28 14.58 9.94
CA SER A 53 -2.13 14.80 10.83
C SER A 53 -1.59 16.21 10.66
N TRP A 54 -1.67 17.02 11.72
CA TRP A 54 -1.09 18.36 11.76
C TRP A 54 0.41 18.35 11.46
N MET A 55 1.12 17.33 11.95
CA MET A 55 2.57 17.23 11.75
C MET A 55 2.91 16.97 10.27
N ALA A 56 2.18 16.05 9.61
CA ALA A 56 2.34 15.80 8.18
C ALA A 56 1.97 17.02 7.32
N PHE A 57 0.87 17.70 7.68
CA PHE A 57 0.42 18.90 6.99
C PHE A 57 1.45 20.05 7.09
N LEU A 58 1.96 20.34 8.29
CA LEU A 58 2.98 21.37 8.50
C LEU A 58 4.27 21.03 7.77
N PHE A 59 4.70 19.76 7.81
CA PHE A 59 5.88 19.32 7.07
C PHE A 59 5.69 19.52 5.56
N ALA A 60 4.58 19.06 4.98
CA ALA A 60 4.27 19.28 3.56
C ALA A 60 4.22 20.78 3.20
N LEU A 61 3.72 21.62 4.09
CA LEU A 61 3.71 23.07 3.90
C LEU A 61 5.14 23.63 3.87
N THR A 62 6.03 23.22 4.78
CA THR A 62 7.45 23.64 4.75
C THR A 62 8.15 23.22 3.45
N ILE A 63 7.91 22.00 2.96
CA ILE A 63 8.44 21.50 1.70
C ILE A 63 7.93 22.33 0.51
N THR A 64 6.64 22.71 0.54
CA THR A 64 6.07 23.60 -0.47
C THR A 64 6.70 24.99 -0.42
N LEU A 65 6.98 25.53 0.77
CA LEU A 65 7.70 26.81 0.92
C LEU A 65 9.12 26.75 0.36
N ILE A 66 9.85 25.64 0.56
CA ILE A 66 11.18 25.45 -0.04
C ILE A 66 11.10 25.57 -1.57
N TRP A 67 10.05 25.04 -2.21
CA TRP A 67 9.84 25.20 -3.64
C TRP A 67 9.57 26.66 -4.06
N LEU A 68 8.82 27.42 -3.26
CA LEU A 68 8.57 28.85 -3.53
C LEU A 68 9.84 29.69 -3.38
N PHE A 69 10.65 29.39 -2.37
CA PHE A 69 11.92 30.07 -2.07
C PHE A 69 13.14 29.47 -2.78
N LYS A 70 12.96 28.53 -3.71
CA LYS A 70 14.04 27.88 -4.47
C LYS A 70 15.08 28.86 -5.04
N LYS A 71 14.67 30.07 -5.42
CA LYS A 71 15.58 31.11 -5.95
C LYS A 71 16.71 31.46 -4.99
N CYS A 72 16.51 31.30 -3.68
CA CYS A 72 17.51 31.53 -2.65
C CYS A 72 18.60 30.44 -2.59
N PHE A 73 18.33 29.24 -3.16
CA PHE A 73 19.21 28.07 -3.06
C PHE A 73 19.82 27.64 -4.41
N LEU A 74 19.31 28.18 -5.51
CA LEU A 74 19.74 27.86 -6.87
C LEU A 74 21.07 28.55 -7.19
N ALA A 75 22.01 27.81 -7.77
CA ALA A 75 23.27 28.37 -8.23
C ALA A 75 23.09 29.36 -9.40
N ASP A 76 24.01 30.31 -9.54
CA ASP A 76 23.98 31.29 -10.63
C ASP A 76 24.40 30.69 -11.98
N ARG A 77 25.13 29.57 -11.98
CA ARG A 77 25.58 28.90 -13.20
C ARG A 77 24.39 28.24 -13.93
N PRO A 78 24.13 28.55 -15.21
CA PRO A 78 22.89 28.17 -15.88
C PRO A 78 22.70 26.66 -16.07
N ALA A 79 23.78 25.91 -16.32
CA ALA A 79 23.71 24.46 -16.46
C ALA A 79 23.41 23.77 -15.12
N LEU A 80 24.10 24.19 -14.05
CA LEU A 80 23.88 23.66 -12.70
C LEU A 80 22.48 24.01 -12.17
N LYS A 81 22.02 25.24 -12.43
CA LYS A 81 20.68 25.70 -12.07
C LYS A 81 19.57 24.84 -12.68
N ALA A 82 19.72 24.46 -13.95
CA ALA A 82 18.77 23.60 -14.65
C ALA A 82 18.72 22.18 -14.04
N ALA A 83 19.86 21.61 -13.68
CA ALA A 83 19.92 20.31 -13.00
C ALA A 83 19.34 20.39 -11.57
N GLN A 84 19.69 21.43 -10.81
CA GLN A 84 19.20 21.63 -9.44
C GLN A 84 17.69 21.80 -9.40
N ILE A 85 17.08 22.58 -10.30
CA ILE A 85 15.62 22.75 -10.31
C ILE A 85 14.89 21.43 -10.60
N TRP A 86 15.47 20.59 -11.46
CA TRP A 86 14.91 19.30 -11.79
C TRP A 86 14.95 18.35 -10.59
N CYS A 87 16.14 18.19 -9.98
CA CYS A 87 16.30 17.37 -8.79
C CYS A 87 15.43 17.88 -7.63
N LEU A 88 15.43 19.19 -7.37
CA LEU A 88 14.59 19.79 -6.32
C LEU A 88 13.11 19.54 -6.57
N GLY A 89 12.65 19.66 -7.82
CA GLY A 89 11.25 19.42 -8.17
C GLY A 89 10.84 17.96 -7.96
N LEU A 90 11.70 17.03 -8.39
CA LEU A 90 11.48 15.60 -8.16
C LEU A 90 11.44 15.28 -6.66
N THR A 91 12.39 15.80 -5.88
CA THR A 91 12.42 15.60 -4.42
C THR A 91 11.20 16.21 -3.75
N VAL A 92 10.78 17.42 -4.11
CA VAL A 92 9.60 18.08 -3.54
C VAL A 92 8.34 17.28 -3.82
N ILE A 93 8.11 16.85 -5.06
CA ILE A 93 6.95 16.02 -5.40
C ILE A 93 6.99 14.69 -4.64
N TRP A 94 8.13 14.02 -4.65
CA TRP A 94 8.30 12.74 -3.97
C TRP A 94 7.99 12.88 -2.47
N VAL A 95 8.59 13.86 -1.80
CA VAL A 95 8.35 14.12 -0.37
C VAL A 95 6.89 14.47 -0.10
N LEU A 96 6.26 15.33 -0.92
CA LEU A 96 4.86 15.69 -0.73
C LEU A 96 3.94 14.48 -0.88
N VAL A 97 4.15 13.65 -1.90
CA VAL A 97 3.35 12.44 -2.13
C VAL A 97 3.52 11.46 -0.96
N PHE A 98 4.75 11.15 -0.55
CA PHE A 98 4.99 10.24 0.58
C PHE A 98 4.58 10.84 1.93
N THR A 99 4.58 12.16 2.10
CA THR A 99 4.12 12.75 3.38
C THR A 99 2.59 12.73 3.48
N LEU A 100 1.89 13.06 2.39
CA LEU A 100 0.44 13.26 2.40
C LEU A 100 -0.35 12.00 2.07
N PHE A 101 0.21 11.10 1.25
CA PHE A 101 -0.51 9.94 0.71
C PHE A 101 -0.01 8.59 1.25
N ILE A 102 1.04 8.54 2.09
CA ILE A 102 1.56 7.26 2.60
C ILE A 102 0.48 6.40 3.25
N GLY A 103 -0.37 6.98 4.09
CA GLY A 103 -1.43 6.21 4.75
C GLY A 103 -2.45 5.61 3.77
N TRP A 104 -2.71 6.29 2.65
CA TRP A 104 -3.60 5.75 1.62
C TRP A 104 -2.91 4.66 0.80
N ILE A 105 -1.62 4.83 0.49
CA ILE A 105 -0.80 3.82 -0.18
C ILE A 105 -0.71 2.56 0.70
N ASP A 106 -0.48 2.72 1.99
CA ASP A 106 -0.42 1.63 2.96
C ASP A 106 -1.79 0.95 3.12
N TYR A 107 -2.88 1.70 3.09
CA TYR A 107 -4.23 1.12 3.09
C TYR A 107 -4.50 0.30 1.83
N ALA A 108 -4.08 0.79 0.67
CA ALA A 108 -4.27 0.11 -0.60
C ALA A 108 -3.49 -1.21 -0.64
N LYS A 109 -2.17 -1.13 -0.40
CA LYS A 109 -1.23 -2.23 -0.64
C LYS A 109 -0.90 -3.08 0.59
N GLY A 110 -1.21 -2.58 1.79
CA GLY A 110 -0.80 -3.19 3.04
C GLY A 110 -1.65 -4.40 3.43
N TYR A 111 -1.01 -5.37 4.07
CA TYR A 111 -1.68 -6.58 4.56
C TYR A 111 -2.31 -6.41 5.96
N HIS A 112 -2.26 -5.22 6.55
CA HIS A 112 -2.73 -4.98 7.91
C HIS A 112 -4.20 -5.40 8.09
N ASN A 113 -5.09 -4.87 7.26
CA ASN A 113 -6.53 -5.09 7.40
C ASN A 113 -6.90 -6.56 7.21
N VAL A 114 -6.36 -7.20 6.16
CA VAL A 114 -6.68 -8.59 5.82
C VAL A 114 -6.16 -9.58 6.87
N PHE A 115 -4.96 -9.38 7.43
CA PHE A 115 -4.45 -10.25 8.48
C PHE A 115 -5.00 -9.93 9.87
N ALA A 116 -5.38 -8.69 10.14
CA ALA A 116 -6.12 -8.35 11.37
C ALA A 116 -7.51 -9.03 11.36
N ASP A 117 -8.19 -9.02 10.21
CA ASP A 117 -9.47 -9.71 10.02
C ASP A 117 -9.31 -11.23 10.16
N LEU A 118 -8.30 -11.83 9.51
CA LEU A 118 -7.95 -13.24 9.70
C LEU A 118 -7.72 -13.59 11.17
N LYS A 119 -6.92 -12.77 11.88
CA LYS A 119 -6.62 -12.99 13.31
C LYS A 119 -7.90 -13.00 14.13
N GLN A 120 -8.81 -12.08 13.87
CA GLN A 120 -10.07 -11.98 14.61
C GLN A 120 -10.94 -13.23 14.41
N HIS A 121 -11.03 -13.75 13.19
CA HIS A 121 -11.82 -14.94 12.89
C HIS A 121 -11.19 -16.23 13.44
N ILE A 122 -9.86 -16.36 13.35
CA ILE A 122 -9.17 -17.59 13.76
C ILE A 122 -8.93 -17.65 15.29
N ALA A 123 -9.01 -16.53 16.02
CA ALA A 123 -8.60 -16.44 17.42
C ALA A 123 -9.33 -17.41 18.37
N SER A 124 -10.61 -17.72 18.12
CA SER A 124 -11.37 -18.67 18.95
C SER A 124 -11.11 -20.14 18.57
N GLU A 125 -10.57 -20.38 17.38
CA GLU A 125 -10.41 -21.72 16.82
C GLU A 125 -8.96 -22.20 16.89
N PHE A 126 -7.97 -21.30 16.81
CA PHE A 126 -6.55 -21.64 16.77
C PHE A 126 -6.04 -22.04 18.16
N LEU A 127 -5.58 -23.29 18.28
CA LEU A 127 -5.05 -23.85 19.53
C LEU A 127 -3.52 -23.66 19.60
N PRO A 128 -2.90 -23.59 20.79
CA PRO A 128 -1.44 -23.49 20.93
C PRO A 128 -0.67 -24.68 20.33
N THR A 129 -1.33 -25.83 20.16
CA THR A 129 -0.78 -27.04 19.54
C THR A 129 -0.99 -27.10 18.03
N ASP A 130 -1.71 -26.15 17.45
CA ASP A 130 -1.92 -26.12 16.02
C ASP A 130 -0.67 -25.70 15.26
N CYS A 131 -0.60 -26.16 14.02
CA CYS A 131 0.26 -25.59 13.01
C CYS A 131 -0.55 -25.12 11.81
N MET A 132 0.01 -24.14 11.11
CA MET A 132 -0.49 -23.62 9.86
C MET A 132 0.53 -23.91 8.76
N VAL A 133 0.06 -24.45 7.66
CA VAL A 133 0.87 -24.60 6.44
C VAL A 133 0.34 -23.60 5.43
N SER A 134 1.22 -23.05 4.59
CA SER A 134 0.83 -22.10 3.57
C SER A 134 1.29 -22.53 2.18
N HIS A 135 0.44 -22.28 1.18
CA HIS A 135 0.71 -22.52 -0.22
C HIS A 135 0.68 -21.21 -0.99
N GLU A 136 1.66 -21.00 -1.90
CA GLU A 136 1.83 -19.78 -2.71
C GLU A 136 1.95 -18.45 -1.93
N VAL A 137 2.07 -18.49 -0.60
CA VAL A 137 2.38 -17.32 0.24
C VAL A 137 3.85 -16.97 0.08
N GLY A 138 4.12 -15.81 -0.54
CA GLY A 138 5.46 -15.34 -0.87
C GLY A 138 6.25 -14.75 0.29
N GLU A 139 7.50 -14.35 0.00
CA GLU A 139 8.44 -13.81 0.99
C GLU A 139 7.98 -12.49 1.62
N SER A 140 7.06 -11.76 0.98
CA SER A 140 6.54 -10.49 1.51
C SER A 140 5.31 -10.71 2.40
N GLU A 141 4.49 -11.72 2.08
CA GLU A 141 3.26 -12.07 2.77
C GLU A 141 3.53 -12.84 4.07
N ALA A 142 4.46 -13.79 4.00
CA ALA A 142 4.82 -14.69 5.09
C ALA A 142 5.22 -13.96 6.39
N PRO A 143 6.12 -12.95 6.36
CA PRO A 143 6.45 -12.18 7.56
C PRO A 143 5.29 -11.32 8.05
N MET A 144 4.48 -10.78 7.14
CA MET A 144 3.34 -9.93 7.47
C MET A 144 2.22 -10.72 8.18
N LEU A 145 1.99 -11.95 7.75
CA LEU A 145 1.11 -12.90 8.44
C LEU A 145 1.56 -13.04 9.90
N TYR A 146 2.84 -13.36 10.13
CA TYR A 146 3.37 -13.53 11.48
C TYR A 146 3.28 -12.24 12.30
N TYR A 147 3.62 -11.08 11.70
CA TYR A 147 3.60 -9.79 12.39
C TYR A 147 2.21 -9.44 12.94
N TYR A 148 1.15 -9.65 12.15
CA TYR A 148 -0.21 -9.29 12.59
C TYR A 148 -0.90 -10.39 13.38
N THR A 149 -0.76 -11.66 12.97
CA THR A 149 -1.49 -12.78 13.59
C THR A 149 -0.73 -13.43 14.75
N GLY A 150 0.61 -13.39 14.74
CA GLY A 150 1.48 -14.16 15.63
C GLY A 150 1.63 -15.64 15.22
N ILE A 151 1.03 -16.06 14.10
CA ILE A 151 1.05 -17.44 13.64
C ILE A 151 2.25 -17.66 12.72
N LEU A 152 3.09 -18.62 13.08
CA LEU A 152 4.18 -19.07 12.22
C LEU A 152 3.65 -20.15 11.28
N HIS A 153 3.77 -19.89 9.97
CA HIS A 153 3.39 -20.85 8.95
C HIS A 153 4.60 -21.70 8.52
N GLN A 154 4.34 -22.85 7.92
CA GLN A 154 5.32 -23.65 7.19
C GLN A 154 4.96 -23.60 5.70
N SER A 155 5.91 -23.35 4.81
CA SER A 155 5.60 -23.30 3.37
C SER A 155 5.49 -24.72 2.79
N GLN A 156 4.47 -24.96 1.96
CA GLN A 156 4.32 -26.17 1.14
C GLN A 156 4.30 -25.81 -0.34
N TYR A 157 4.91 -26.66 -1.16
CA TYR A 157 5.00 -26.44 -2.62
C TYR A 157 3.74 -26.89 -3.38
N HIS A 158 3.09 -27.96 -2.93
CA HIS A 158 1.89 -28.50 -3.59
C HIS A 158 0.65 -28.07 -2.82
N TYR A 159 -0.45 -27.80 -3.55
CA TYR A 159 -1.76 -27.53 -2.96
C TYR A 159 -2.43 -28.84 -2.54
N GLU A 160 -2.18 -29.29 -1.31
CA GLU A 160 -2.66 -30.55 -0.76
C GLU A 160 -2.98 -30.43 0.73
N THR A 161 -3.78 -31.36 1.26
CA THR A 161 -4.12 -31.42 2.68
C THR A 161 -2.84 -31.65 3.51
N PRO A 162 -2.47 -30.74 4.42
CA PRO A 162 -1.29 -30.92 5.26
C PRO A 162 -1.46 -32.14 6.19
N PRO A 163 -0.42 -32.99 6.32
CA PRO A 163 -0.53 -34.26 7.06
C PRO A 163 -0.73 -34.04 8.56
N ASN A 164 0.05 -33.13 9.14
CA ASN A 164 0.15 -32.91 10.60
C ASN A 164 -0.43 -31.56 11.05
N CYS A 165 -1.01 -30.77 10.15
CA CYS A 165 -1.54 -29.45 10.46
C CYS A 165 -3.03 -29.36 10.21
N ARG A 166 -3.69 -28.57 11.05
CA ARG A 166 -5.14 -28.35 10.98
C ARG A 166 -5.51 -27.24 10.00
N TRP A 167 -4.57 -26.35 9.70
CA TRP A 167 -4.80 -25.14 8.92
C TRP A 167 -3.95 -25.12 7.65
N LEU A 168 -4.58 -24.76 6.54
CA LEU A 168 -3.92 -24.48 5.27
C LEU A 168 -4.30 -23.06 4.81
N LEU A 169 -3.31 -22.19 4.64
CA LEU A 169 -3.48 -20.86 4.07
C LEU A 169 -3.02 -20.86 2.61
N ASP A 170 -3.93 -20.62 1.69
CA ASP A 170 -3.62 -20.51 0.26
C ASP A 170 -3.68 -19.04 -0.17
N LEU A 171 -2.70 -18.59 -0.95
CA LEU A 171 -2.77 -17.31 -1.66
C LEU A 171 -2.93 -17.60 -3.15
N SER A 172 -4.08 -17.26 -3.73
CA SER A 172 -4.39 -17.66 -5.11
C SER A 172 -5.32 -16.70 -5.84
N LYS A 173 -5.28 -16.74 -7.17
CA LYS A 173 -6.08 -15.83 -8.02
C LYS A 173 -7.58 -16.13 -8.03
N GLU A 174 -7.94 -17.34 -7.62
CA GLU A 174 -9.30 -17.84 -7.59
C GLU A 174 -9.45 -18.68 -6.34
N VAL A 175 -10.62 -18.64 -5.70
CA VAL A 175 -10.90 -19.48 -4.52
C VAL A 175 -10.92 -20.94 -4.98
N ARG A 176 -9.85 -21.67 -4.68
CA ARG A 176 -9.72 -23.10 -5.00
C ARG A 176 -10.69 -23.93 -4.16
N GLU A 177 -11.15 -25.05 -4.72
CA GLU A 177 -11.93 -26.01 -3.94
C GLU A 177 -11.12 -26.56 -2.76
N PRO A 178 -11.75 -26.83 -1.60
CA PRO A 178 -11.05 -27.38 -0.44
C PRO A 178 -10.35 -28.70 -0.77
N PRO A 179 -9.11 -28.91 -0.30
CA PRO A 179 -8.47 -30.21 -0.36
C PRO A 179 -9.29 -31.27 0.40
N PRO A 180 -9.10 -32.57 0.10
CA PRO A 180 -9.84 -33.64 0.76
C PRO A 180 -9.76 -33.57 2.29
N GLY A 181 -10.92 -33.58 2.95
CA GLY A 181 -11.01 -33.52 4.41
C GLY A 181 -10.81 -32.12 5.01
N MET A 182 -10.88 -31.06 4.19
CA MET A 182 -10.89 -29.68 4.64
C MET A 182 -12.13 -28.92 4.18
N GLU A 183 -12.43 -27.82 4.83
CA GLU A 183 -13.48 -26.86 4.46
C GLU A 183 -12.93 -25.43 4.46
N ILE A 184 -13.56 -24.53 3.70
CA ILE A 184 -13.23 -23.10 3.75
C ILE A 184 -13.67 -22.56 5.11
N PHE A 185 -12.73 -22.01 5.86
CA PHE A 185 -12.98 -21.34 7.12
C PHE A 185 -13.13 -19.83 6.93
N TRP A 186 -12.28 -19.24 6.09
CA TRP A 186 -12.24 -17.80 5.88
C TRP A 186 -11.67 -17.44 4.50
N ILE A 187 -12.13 -16.33 3.93
CA ILE A 187 -11.63 -15.76 2.68
C ILE A 187 -11.42 -14.26 2.89
N GLY A 188 -10.28 -13.74 2.49
CA GLY A 188 -10.01 -12.31 2.45
C GLY A 188 -9.08 -11.93 1.30
N HIS A 189 -8.97 -10.63 1.04
CA HIS A 189 -8.11 -10.07 -0.01
C HIS A 189 -7.65 -8.66 0.40
N ARG A 190 -6.64 -8.13 -0.30
CA ARG A 190 -6.21 -6.73 -0.07
C ARG A 190 -7.19 -5.76 -0.74
N PRO A 191 -7.38 -4.54 -0.20
CA PRO A 191 -8.36 -3.60 -0.76
C PRO A 191 -8.14 -3.19 -2.22
N ASP A 192 -6.89 -3.21 -2.71
CA ASP A 192 -6.55 -2.90 -4.11
C ASP A 192 -6.45 -4.13 -5.01
N GLU A 193 -6.50 -5.33 -4.44
CA GLU A 193 -6.25 -6.59 -5.15
C GLU A 193 -7.46 -7.51 -5.02
N THR A 194 -8.29 -7.54 -6.05
CA THR A 194 -9.49 -8.39 -6.09
C THR A 194 -9.22 -9.75 -6.73
N LYS A 195 -8.02 -9.99 -7.27
CA LYS A 195 -7.69 -11.26 -7.91
C LYS A 195 -6.98 -12.16 -6.92
N GLU A 196 -6.02 -11.67 -6.13
CA GLU A 196 -5.33 -12.50 -5.15
C GLU A 196 -6.11 -12.60 -3.82
N ASN A 197 -6.62 -13.79 -3.57
CA ASN A 197 -7.37 -14.15 -2.37
C ASN A 197 -6.49 -14.95 -1.42
N LEU A 198 -6.53 -14.57 -0.15
CA LEU A 198 -6.07 -15.39 0.96
C LEU A 198 -7.25 -16.25 1.41
N VAL A 199 -7.11 -17.57 1.27
CA VAL A 199 -8.14 -18.53 1.68
C VAL A 199 -7.58 -19.40 2.78
N LEU A 200 -8.25 -19.41 3.92
CA LEU A 200 -7.91 -20.27 5.04
C LEU A 200 -8.85 -21.48 5.05
N TYR A 201 -8.26 -22.67 4.98
CA TYR A 201 -8.96 -23.94 5.10
C TYR A 201 -8.70 -24.57 6.47
N LYS A 202 -9.73 -25.20 7.02
CA LYS A 202 -9.69 -25.94 8.28
C LYS A 202 -9.94 -27.42 8.01
N LYS A 203 -9.17 -28.30 8.65
CA LYS A 203 -9.42 -29.75 8.63
C LYS A 203 -10.75 -30.06 9.32
N ILE A 204 -11.56 -30.91 8.69
CA ILE A 204 -12.84 -31.37 9.24
C ILE A 204 -12.50 -32.42 10.30
N ASP A 205 -12.76 -32.10 11.56
CA ASP A 205 -12.66 -33.06 12.66
C ASP A 205 -13.75 -34.13 12.46
N ARG A 206 -13.36 -35.38 12.30
CA ARG A 206 -14.27 -36.52 12.09
C ARG A 206 -14.59 -37.21 13.41
#